data_AF-A0A7I7QSJ9-F1
#
_entry.id   AF-A0A7I7QSJ9-F1
#
_cell.length_a   1.000
_cell.length_b   1.000
_cell.length_c   1.000
_cell.angle_alpha   90.00
_cell.angle_beta   90.00
_cell.angle_gamma   90.00
#
_symmetry.space_group_name_H-M   'P 1'
#
loop_
_entity.id
_entity.type
_entity.pdbx_description
1 polymer ?
#
loop_
_entity_poly.entity_id
_entity_poly.type
_entity_poly.pdbx_seq_one_letter_code
_entity_poly.pdbx_strand_id
1 'polypeptide(L)'
;MTTTQERRQTGLRHYAEVMTVDAPDDTGPLIADGLIDFVFAEIWSRPGLSRRDRRFVTLACVAAADADGPLEDHVYAALKSGDVGIVEMRETVLHFAVYAG
;
A
#
# COMPACT_ATOMS: atom_id res chain seq x y z
N MET A 1 6.27 -4.48 -24.77
CA MET A 1 6.67 -5.01 -23.45
C MET A 1 7.41 -3.90 -22.73
N THR A 2 6.94 -3.49 -21.55
CA THR A 2 7.64 -2.50 -20.71
C THR A 2 8.97 -3.08 -20.25
N THR A 3 10.04 -2.31 -20.37
CA THR A 3 11.37 -2.73 -19.92
C THR A 3 11.42 -2.83 -18.39
N THR A 4 12.35 -3.63 -17.84
CA THR A 4 12.53 -3.74 -16.38
C THR A 4 12.82 -2.39 -15.74
N GLN A 5 13.59 -1.53 -16.42
CA GLN A 5 13.90 -0.20 -15.91
C GLN A 5 12.66 0.70 -15.87
N GLU A 6 11.81 0.70 -16.89
CA GLU A 6 10.55 1.46 -16.90
C GLU A 6 9.56 0.95 -15.83
N ARG A 7 9.49 -0.38 -15.62
CA ARG A 7 8.69 -0.97 -14.55
C ARG A 7 9.16 -0.48 -13.19
N ARG A 8 10.47 -0.51 -12.94
CA ARG A 8 11.07 -0.03 -11.69
C ARG A 8 10.77 1.43 -11.41
N GLN A 9 10.92 2.29 -12.41
CA GLN A 9 10.60 3.71 -12.27
C GLN A 9 9.10 3.94 -11.97
N THR A 10 8.23 3.16 -12.60
CA THR A 10 6.79 3.21 -12.30
C THR A 10 6.51 2.77 -10.86
N GLY A 11 7.16 1.70 -10.41
CA GLY A 11 7.06 1.19 -9.05
C GLY A 11 7.51 2.20 -8.00
N LEU A 12 8.67 2.84 -8.20
CA LEU A 12 9.21 3.86 -7.29
C LEU A 12 8.26 5.05 -7.17
N ARG A 13 7.72 5.54 -8.29
CA ARG A 13 6.74 6.63 -8.29
C ARG A 13 5.47 6.25 -7.53
N HIS A 14 4.88 5.09 -7.83
CA HIS A 14 3.66 4.67 -7.12
C HIS A 14 3.94 4.38 -5.65
N TYR A 15 5.11 3.85 -5.29
CA TYR A 15 5.51 3.69 -3.91
C TYR A 15 5.48 5.05 -3.20
N ALA A 16 6.12 6.07 -3.76
CA ALA A 16 6.13 7.40 -3.15
C ALA A 16 4.73 8.03 -3.08
N GLU A 17 3.90 7.86 -4.11
CA GLU A 17 2.53 8.37 -4.14
C GLU A 17 1.60 7.67 -3.16
N VAL A 18 1.76 6.35 -2.98
CA VAL A 18 0.93 5.55 -2.07
C VAL A 18 1.48 5.66 -0.65
N MET A 19 2.73 5.32 -0.41
CA MET A 19 3.32 5.28 0.93
C MET A 19 3.64 6.66 1.49
N THR A 20 3.65 7.71 0.65
CA THR A 20 3.92 9.11 1.04
C THR A 20 5.31 9.31 1.68
N VAL A 21 6.21 8.38 1.40
CA VAL A 21 7.62 8.35 1.80
C VAL A 21 8.44 7.81 0.63
N ASP A 22 9.74 8.09 0.62
CA ASP A 22 10.63 7.53 -0.39
C ASP A 22 10.79 6.02 -0.20
N ALA A 23 11.03 5.32 -1.31
CA ALA A 23 11.27 3.88 -1.28
C ALA A 23 12.52 3.55 -0.45
N PRO A 24 12.55 2.39 0.24
CA PRO A 24 13.73 1.97 0.98
C PRO A 24 14.97 1.92 0.07
N ASP A 25 16.13 2.28 0.62
CA ASP A 25 17.42 2.18 -0.08
C ASP A 25 17.85 0.72 -0.33
N ASP A 26 17.21 -0.25 0.35
CA ASP A 26 17.47 -1.67 0.14
C ASP A 26 17.01 -2.10 -1.27
N THR A 27 17.96 -2.54 -2.08
CA THR A 27 17.72 -3.03 -3.44
C THR A 27 17.79 -4.55 -3.55
N GLY A 28 17.69 -5.28 -2.44
CA GLY A 28 17.61 -6.75 -2.45
C GLY A 28 16.41 -7.24 -3.28
N PRO A 29 16.45 -8.49 -3.81
CA PRO A 29 15.43 -8.97 -4.76
C PRO A 29 13.99 -8.90 -4.22
N LEU A 30 13.79 -9.09 -2.92
CA LEU A 30 12.48 -8.96 -2.28
C LEU A 30 11.92 -7.53 -2.41
N ILE A 31 12.76 -6.53 -2.22
CA ILE A 31 12.36 -5.12 -2.29
C ILE A 31 12.30 -4.66 -3.76
N ALA A 32 13.38 -4.85 -4.52
CA ALA A 32 13.46 -4.37 -5.89
C ALA A 32 12.44 -5.06 -6.81
N ASP A 33 12.38 -6.40 -6.80
CA ASP A 33 11.55 -7.14 -7.76
C ASP A 33 10.14 -7.40 -7.19
N GLY A 34 10.04 -7.75 -5.91
CA GLY A 34 8.77 -8.05 -5.26
C GLY A 34 7.95 -6.81 -4.91
N LEU A 35 8.54 -5.89 -4.14
CA LEU A 35 7.82 -4.72 -3.65
C LEU A 35 7.67 -3.65 -4.74
N ILE A 36 8.78 -3.18 -5.29
CA ILE A 36 8.79 -2.05 -6.21
C ILE A 36 8.26 -2.46 -7.58
N ASP A 37 8.89 -3.43 -8.23
CA ASP A 37 8.55 -3.80 -9.60
C ASP A 37 7.21 -4.53 -9.71
N PHE A 38 6.76 -5.25 -8.69
CA PHE A 38 5.48 -5.97 -8.77
C PHE A 38 4.35 -5.29 -8.00
N VAL A 39 4.46 -5.17 -6.66
CA VAL A 39 3.36 -4.61 -5.85
C VAL A 39 3.01 -3.19 -6.28
N PHE A 40 4.00 -2.28 -6.36
CA PHE A 40 3.72 -0.88 -6.66
C PHE A 40 3.68 -0.56 -8.15
N ALA A 41 4.51 -1.19 -8.99
CA ALA A 41 4.44 -0.91 -10.43
C ALA A 41 3.20 -1.52 -11.09
N GLU A 42 2.80 -2.73 -10.66
CA GLU A 42 1.76 -3.50 -11.34
C GLU A 42 0.46 -3.60 -10.54
N ILE A 43 0.49 -3.89 -9.23
CA ILE A 43 -0.76 -4.18 -8.50
C ILE A 43 -1.52 -2.91 -8.13
N TRP A 44 -0.84 -1.91 -7.57
CA TRP A 44 -1.47 -0.64 -7.17
C TRP A 44 -1.94 0.21 -8.35
N SER A 45 -1.35 0.03 -9.53
CA SER A 45 -1.63 0.81 -10.74
C SER A 45 -2.78 0.27 -11.59
N ARG A 46 -3.27 -0.94 -11.28
CA ARG A 46 -4.30 -1.61 -12.10
C ARG A 46 -5.61 -0.83 -12.10
N PRO A 47 -6.32 -0.79 -13.24
CA PRO A 47 -7.66 -0.23 -13.30
C PRO A 47 -8.66 -1.14 -12.56
N GLY A 48 -9.83 -0.58 -12.25
CA GLY A 48 -10.97 -1.31 -11.68
C GLY A 48 -11.24 -1.04 -10.20
N LEU A 49 -10.21 -0.68 -9.43
CA LEU A 49 -10.35 -0.20 -8.05
C LEU A 49 -9.61 1.12 -7.89
N SER A 50 -10.23 2.08 -7.21
CA SER A 50 -9.56 3.32 -6.84
C SER A 50 -8.47 3.04 -5.80
N ARG A 51 -7.53 3.98 -5.65
CA ARG A 51 -6.50 3.90 -4.59
C ARG A 51 -7.14 3.79 -3.20
N ARG A 52 -8.26 4.48 -2.99
CA ARG A 52 -9.07 4.40 -1.77
C ARG A 52 -9.64 3.01 -1.53
N ASP A 53 -10.23 2.37 -2.55
CA ASP A 53 -10.78 1.00 -2.38
C ASP A 53 -9.67 0.01 -2.02
N ARG A 54 -8.49 0.16 -2.64
CA ARG A 54 -7.31 -0.65 -2.34
C ARG A 54 -6.82 -0.45 -0.90
N ARG A 55 -6.92 0.76 -0.34
CA ARG A 55 -6.58 1.01 1.07
C ARG A 55 -7.39 0.15 2.02
N PHE A 56 -8.71 0.08 1.84
CA PHE A 56 -9.54 -0.72 2.72
C PHE A 56 -9.21 -2.21 2.64
N VAL A 57 -8.88 -2.73 1.46
CA VAL A 57 -8.40 -4.11 1.30
C VAL A 57 -7.05 -4.29 2.01
N THR A 58 -6.07 -3.44 1.73
CA THR A 58 -4.73 -3.56 2.30
C THR A 58 -4.74 -3.46 3.82
N LEU A 59 -5.42 -2.45 4.39
CA LEU A 59 -5.51 -2.22 5.83
C LEU A 59 -6.13 -3.43 6.55
N ALA A 60 -7.22 -3.98 6.02
CA ALA A 60 -7.83 -5.18 6.57
C ALA A 60 -6.88 -6.39 6.49
N CYS A 61 -6.15 -6.57 5.38
CA CYS A 61 -5.21 -7.67 5.24
C CYS A 61 -4.02 -7.59 6.20
N VAL A 62 -3.38 -6.42 6.34
CA VAL A 62 -2.22 -6.26 7.23
C VAL A 62 -2.62 -6.32 8.71
N ALA A 63 -3.83 -5.84 9.05
CA ALA A 63 -4.39 -6.02 10.39
C ALA A 63 -4.66 -7.50 10.69
N ALA A 64 -5.33 -8.23 9.77
CA ALA A 64 -5.61 -9.66 9.96
C ALA A 64 -4.34 -10.54 10.00
N ALA A 65 -3.25 -10.07 9.39
CA ALA A 65 -1.96 -10.75 9.41
C ALA A 65 -1.12 -10.45 10.66
N ASP A 66 -1.59 -9.59 11.57
CA ASP A 66 -0.84 -9.10 12.74
C ASP A 66 0.53 -8.52 12.35
N ALA A 67 0.56 -7.79 11.22
CA ALA A 67 1.77 -7.24 10.64
C ALA A 67 1.96 -5.78 11.09
N ASP A 68 2.44 -5.59 12.33
CA ASP A 68 2.55 -4.28 12.99
C ASP A 68 3.21 -3.19 12.14
N GLY A 69 4.40 -3.46 11.59
CA GLY A 69 5.14 -2.49 10.76
C GLY A 69 4.35 -2.07 9.52
N PRO A 70 3.96 -3.01 8.64
CA PRO A 70 3.11 -2.70 7.49
C PRO A 70 1.78 -2.03 7.85
N LEU A 71 1.15 -2.43 8.96
CA LEU A 71 -0.09 -1.81 9.43
C LEU A 71 0.13 -0.34 9.78
N GLU A 72 1.16 -0.04 10.57
CA GLU A 72 1.55 1.32 10.94
C GLU A 72 1.82 2.17 9.69
N ASP A 73 2.68 1.68 8.79
CA ASP A 73 3.04 2.36 7.54
C ASP A 73 1.81 2.68 6.68
N HIS A 74 0.91 1.71 6.50
CA HIS A 74 -0.27 1.90 5.68
C HIS A 74 -1.32 2.81 6.32
N VAL A 75 -1.46 2.82 7.65
CA VAL A 75 -2.34 3.75 8.37
C VAL A 75 -1.85 5.19 8.20
N TYR A 76 -0.56 5.45 8.45
CA TYR A 76 0.01 6.79 8.28
C TYR A 76 -0.11 7.26 6.83
N ALA A 77 0.27 6.41 5.88
CA ALA A 77 0.23 6.75 4.48
C ALA A 77 -1.21 7.04 3.99
N ALA A 78 -2.21 6.27 4.44
CA ALA A 78 -3.61 6.48 4.07
C ALA A 78 -4.16 7.81 4.58
N LEU A 79 -3.82 8.19 5.81
CA LEU A 79 -4.23 9.45 6.41
C LEU A 79 -3.48 10.64 5.78
N LYS A 80 -2.17 10.50 5.57
CA LYS A 80 -1.31 11.56 5.01
C LYS A 80 -1.64 11.85 3.54
N SER A 81 -1.95 10.83 2.74
CA SER A 81 -2.35 11.01 1.34
C SER A 81 -3.79 11.55 1.19
N GLY A 82 -4.61 11.45 2.24
CA GLY A 82 -6.04 11.74 2.19
C GLY A 82 -6.88 10.67 1.50
N ASP A 83 -6.32 9.48 1.24
CA ASP A 83 -7.08 8.36 0.66
C ASP A 83 -8.23 7.92 1.59
N VAL A 84 -7.98 7.95 2.90
CA VAL A 84 -8.92 7.61 3.96
C VAL A 84 -8.89 8.71 5.02
N GLY A 85 -10.04 9.26 5.38
CA GLY A 85 -10.15 10.24 6.46
C GLY A 85 -10.12 9.60 7.85
N ILE A 86 -9.81 10.38 8.88
CA ILE A 86 -9.73 9.86 10.27
C ILE A 86 -11.04 9.22 10.76
N VAL A 87 -12.20 9.76 10.35
CA VAL A 87 -13.51 9.19 10.70
C VAL A 87 -13.67 7.82 10.05
N GLU A 88 -13.32 7.70 8.78
CA GLU A 88 -13.43 6.47 8.01
C GLU A 88 -12.45 5.41 8.50
N MET A 89 -11.24 5.81 8.92
CA MET A 89 -10.26 4.92 9.55
C MET A 89 -10.82 4.32 10.85
N ARG A 90 -11.45 5.15 11.70
CA ARG A 90 -12.10 4.67 12.93
C ARG A 90 -13.23 3.70 12.65
N GLU A 91 -14.09 4.01 11.67
CA GLU A 91 -15.15 3.09 11.23
C GLU A 91 -14.58 1.79 10.65
N THR A 92 -13.46 1.86 9.93
CA THR A 92 -12.77 0.67 9.39
C THR A 92 -12.29 -0.25 10.50
N VAL A 93 -11.64 0.31 11.54
CA VAL A 93 -11.19 -0.45 12.72
C VAL A 93 -12.39 -1.06 13.46
N LEU A 94 -13.45 -0.28 13.69
CA LEU A 94 -14.68 -0.76 14.34
C LEU A 94 -15.31 -1.92 13.54
N HIS A 95 -15.38 -1.79 12.22
CA HIS A 95 -15.94 -2.83 11.36
C HIS A 95 -15.05 -4.08 11.37
N PHE A 96 -13.73 -3.92 11.22
CA PHE A 96 -12.76 -5.02 11.24
C PHE A 96 -12.88 -5.86 12.51
N ALA A 97 -13.02 -5.23 13.69
CA ALA A 97 -13.11 -5.92 14.98
C ALA A 97 -14.22 -6.98 15.04
N VAL A 98 -15.32 -6.77 14.31
CA VAL A 98 -16.45 -7.71 14.29
C VAL A 98 -16.15 -8.97 13.45
N TYR A 99 -15.31 -8.86 12.43
CA TYR A 99 -15.06 -9.94 11.47
C TYR A 99 -13.71 -10.64 11.68
N ALA A 100 -12.71 -9.94 12.19
CA ALA A 100 -11.33 -10.42 12.20
C ALA A 100 -10.57 -10.15 13.52
N GLY A 101 -11.17 -9.48 14.52
CA GLY A 101 -10.61 -9.33 15.87
C GLY A 101 -10.49 -7.89 16.33
#